data_AF-A0A7C7QSN1-F1
#
_entry.id   AF-A0A7C7QSN1-F1
#
_cell.length_a   1.000
_cell.length_b   1.000
_cell.length_c   1.000
_cell.angle_alpha   90.00
_cell.angle_beta   90.00
_cell.angle_gamma   90.00
#
_symmetry.space_group_name_H-M   'P 1'
#
loop_
_entity.id
_entity.type
_entity.pdbx_description
1 polymer ?
#
loop_
_entity_poly.entity_id
_entity_poly.type
_entity_poly.pdbx_seq_one_letter_code
_entity_poly.pdbx_strand_id
1 'polypeptide(L)'
;MKILFRVFLGTVIGIVIISTLLFLTFPKFIFADKLLERKGFFLITKGVKEYPFSIILEKGEIYGKNGRLIYFDKAVVTFSLKGLSLKIFCRGKSLEAYAGYFGKVELKFNGFSCLERVKLLKGKLTLGEGIFGRLEIEGLNFRKVPLDKLSLDFKGRTFLGKISYMGFELQGSGIVEMNRKDLMDSKVDGELSSKAIKVKAQGTLRKLRITVR
;
A
#
# COMPACT_ATOMS: atom_id res chain seq x y z
N MET A 1 -43.13 16.94 -31.79
CA MET A 1 -42.25 17.11 -30.60
C MET A 1 -42.42 16.02 -29.52
N LYS A 2 -43.64 15.65 -29.11
CA LYS A 2 -43.87 14.65 -28.03
C LYS A 2 -43.35 13.22 -28.33
N ILE A 3 -43.42 12.77 -29.58
CA ILE A 3 -42.97 11.42 -29.99
C ILE A 3 -41.44 11.32 -29.96
N LEU A 4 -40.74 12.29 -30.56
CA LEU A 4 -39.27 12.40 -30.51
C LEU A 4 -38.74 12.45 -29.08
N PHE A 5 -39.41 13.17 -28.19
CA PHE A 5 -39.03 13.22 -26.77
C PHE A 5 -39.21 11.87 -26.05
N ARG A 6 -40.30 11.13 -26.33
CA ARG A 6 -40.52 9.79 -25.78
C ARG A 6 -39.49 8.78 -26.29
N VAL A 7 -39.16 8.83 -27.57
CA VAL A 7 -38.12 7.98 -28.16
C VAL A 7 -36.76 8.29 -27.52
N PHE A 8 -36.36 9.56 -27.49
CA PHE A 8 -35.10 9.99 -26.85
C PHE A 8 -35.01 9.55 -25.38
N LEU A 9 -36.07 9.76 -24.59
CA LEU A 9 -36.13 9.34 -23.20
C LEU A 9 -35.99 7.82 -23.06
N GLY A 10 -36.67 7.05 -23.91
CA GLY A 10 -36.54 5.60 -23.98
C GLY A 10 -35.12 5.15 -24.29
N THR A 11 -34.45 5.80 -25.24
CA THR A 11 -33.05 5.48 -25.58
C THR A 11 -32.10 5.78 -24.43
N VAL A 12 -32.25 6.94 -23.78
CA VAL A 12 -31.41 7.31 -22.62
C VAL A 12 -31.60 6.32 -21.48
N ILE A 13 -32.84 5.97 -21.14
CA ILE A 13 -33.13 4.97 -20.10
C ILE A 13 -32.54 3.60 -20.48
N GLY A 14 -32.71 3.17 -21.73
CA GLY A 14 -32.13 1.93 -22.22
C GLY A 14 -30.61 1.89 -22.08
N ILE A 15 -29.92 2.97 -22.46
CA ILE A 15 -28.47 3.10 -22.31
C ILE A 15 -28.05 3.04 -20.83
N VAL A 16 -28.78 3.72 -19.93
CA VAL A 16 -28.49 3.71 -18.49
C VAL A 16 -28.66 2.30 -17.92
N ILE A 17 -29.71 1.58 -18.28
CA ILE A 17 -29.96 0.21 -17.82
C ILE A 17 -28.87 -0.74 -18.33
N ILE A 18 -28.55 -0.69 -19.63
CA ILE A 18 -27.50 -1.54 -20.23
C ILE A 18 -26.14 -1.25 -19.59
N SER A 19 -25.79 0.03 -19.42
CA SER A 19 -24.53 0.44 -18.78
C SER A 19 -24.44 -0.07 -17.33
N THR A 20 -25.54 0.02 -16.59
CA THR A 20 -25.62 -0.48 -15.21
C THR A 20 -25.47 -1.99 -15.15
N LEU A 21 -26.16 -2.72 -16.04
CA LEU A 21 -26.04 -4.18 -16.15
C LEU A 21 -24.60 -4.60 -16.47
N LEU A 22 -23.98 -3.96 -17.47
CA LEU A 22 -22.58 -4.22 -17.83
C LEU A 22 -21.65 -4.00 -16.64
N PHE A 23 -21.81 -2.91 -15.90
CA PHE A 23 -20.99 -2.61 -14.72
C PHE A 23 -21.18 -3.63 -13.58
N LEU A 24 -22.41 -4.12 -13.39
CA LEU A 24 -22.73 -5.14 -12.40
C LEU A 24 -22.12 -6.49 -12.76
N THR A 25 -22.16 -6.86 -14.04
CA THR A 25 -21.61 -8.14 -14.55
C THR A 25 -20.11 -8.10 -14.83
N PHE A 26 -19.47 -6.93 -14.76
CA PHE A 26 -18.05 -6.78 -15.07
C PHE A 26 -17.19 -7.48 -14.00
N PRO A 27 -16.30 -8.42 -14.38
CA PRO A 27 -15.45 -9.15 -13.45
C PRO A 27 -14.30 -8.27 -12.95
N LYS A 28 -14.57 -7.47 -11.92
CA LYS A 28 -13.66 -6.47 -11.34
C LYS A 28 -12.37 -7.12 -10.82
N PHE A 29 -12.44 -8.32 -10.30
CA PHE A 29 -11.32 -9.12 -9.81
C PHE A 29 -10.35 -9.47 -10.93
N ILE A 30 -10.83 -9.95 -12.08
CA ILE A 30 -9.98 -10.30 -13.23
C ILE A 30 -9.22 -9.06 -13.71
N PHE A 31 -9.89 -7.91 -13.71
CA PHE A 31 -9.23 -6.65 -14.06
C PHE A 31 -8.15 -6.25 -13.05
N ALA A 32 -8.45 -6.35 -11.76
CA ALA A 32 -7.50 -6.04 -10.69
C ALA A 32 -6.27 -6.98 -10.72
N ASP A 33 -6.50 -8.28 -10.94
CA ASP A 33 -5.45 -9.29 -11.04
C ASP A 33 -4.52 -9.03 -12.24
N LYS A 34 -5.09 -8.80 -13.43
CA LYS A 34 -4.29 -8.40 -14.61
C LYS A 34 -3.50 -7.11 -14.41
N LEU A 35 -4.02 -6.17 -13.64
CA LEU A 35 -3.32 -4.92 -13.33
C LEU A 35 -2.12 -5.14 -12.40
N LEU A 36 -2.27 -6.04 -11.41
CA LEU A 36 -1.17 -6.49 -10.55
C LEU A 36 -0.12 -7.27 -11.35
N GLU A 37 -0.56 -8.17 -12.22
CA GLU A 37 0.31 -9.00 -13.06
C GLU A 37 1.20 -8.14 -13.97
N ARG A 38 0.64 -7.10 -14.59
CA ARG A 38 1.40 -6.11 -15.38
C ARG A 38 2.48 -5.40 -14.57
N LYS A 39 2.32 -5.31 -13.25
CA LYS A 39 3.31 -4.74 -12.32
C LYS A 39 4.24 -5.81 -11.72
N GLY A 40 4.10 -7.07 -12.12
CA GLY A 40 4.92 -8.21 -11.68
C GLY A 40 4.49 -8.80 -10.34
N PHE A 41 3.23 -8.60 -9.94
CA PHE A 41 2.64 -9.18 -8.75
C PHE A 41 1.54 -10.18 -9.13
N PHE A 42 1.51 -11.32 -8.47
CA PHE A 42 0.51 -12.36 -8.70
C PHE A 42 -0.32 -12.55 -7.44
N LEU A 43 -1.65 -12.58 -7.59
CA LEU A 43 -2.57 -12.76 -6.49
C LEU A 43 -3.22 -14.14 -6.58
N ILE A 44 -3.02 -14.96 -5.55
CA ILE A 44 -3.66 -16.26 -5.41
C ILE A 44 -4.65 -16.16 -4.24
N THR A 45 -5.88 -16.63 -4.41
CA THR A 45 -6.90 -16.57 -3.37
C THR A 45 -7.81 -17.79 -3.44
N LYS A 46 -8.27 -18.27 -2.28
CA LYS A 46 -9.19 -19.42 -2.23
C LYS A 46 -10.63 -19.07 -2.59
N GLY A 47 -11.01 -17.80 -2.47
CA GLY A 47 -12.38 -17.37 -2.73
C GLY A 47 -12.47 -15.90 -3.04
N VAL A 48 -13.29 -15.56 -4.03
CA VAL A 48 -13.59 -14.19 -4.43
C VAL A 48 -15.10 -13.99 -4.35
N LYS A 49 -15.53 -12.95 -3.64
CA LYS A 49 -16.92 -12.48 -3.62
C LYS A 49 -16.95 -11.07 -4.19
N GLU A 50 -17.59 -10.91 -5.33
CA GLU A 50 -17.78 -9.62 -5.97
C GLU A 50 -19.16 -9.05 -5.66
N TYR A 51 -19.17 -7.81 -5.23
CA TYR A 51 -20.36 -6.99 -5.04
C TYR A 51 -20.27 -5.79 -5.98
N PRO A 52 -21.37 -5.04 -6.21
CA PRO A 52 -21.37 -3.89 -7.12
C PRO A 52 -20.21 -2.91 -6.87
N PHE A 53 -19.93 -2.63 -5.59
CA PHE A 53 -18.93 -1.65 -5.15
C PHE A 53 -17.85 -2.24 -4.24
N SER A 54 -17.74 -3.56 -4.14
CA SER A 54 -16.66 -4.15 -3.35
C SER A 54 -16.22 -5.51 -3.88
N ILE A 55 -14.98 -5.87 -3.58
CA ILE A 55 -14.38 -7.17 -3.85
C ILE A 55 -13.89 -7.68 -2.50
N ILE A 56 -14.32 -8.87 -2.12
CA ILE A 56 -13.84 -9.57 -0.93
C ILE A 56 -13.04 -10.77 -1.39
N LEU A 57 -11.78 -10.84 -0.95
CA LEU A 57 -10.86 -11.93 -1.18
C LEU A 57 -10.70 -12.71 0.12
N GLU A 58 -10.80 -14.03 0.06
CA GLU A 58 -10.66 -14.93 1.21
C GLU A 58 -9.39 -15.78 1.07
N LYS A 59 -8.60 -15.84 2.15
CA LYS A 59 -7.34 -16.61 2.24
C LYS A 59 -6.46 -16.42 1.01
N GLY A 60 -5.89 -15.22 0.90
CA GLY A 60 -5.11 -14.81 -0.27
C GLY A 60 -3.63 -14.64 0.03
N GLU A 61 -2.82 -14.78 -1.01
CA GLU A 61 -1.38 -14.67 -1.02
C GLU A 61 -0.95 -13.83 -2.22
N ILE A 62 -0.08 -12.84 -1.98
CA ILE A 62 0.50 -11.99 -3.04
C ILE A 62 1.94 -12.40 -3.22
N TYR A 63 2.32 -12.74 -4.44
CA TYR A 63 3.67 -13.09 -4.84
C TYR A 63 4.28 -11.97 -5.67
N GLY A 64 5.58 -11.76 -5.51
CA GLY A 64 6.40 -11.00 -6.45
C GLY A 64 7.42 -11.92 -7.13
N LYS A 65 8.34 -11.33 -7.89
CA LYS A 65 9.41 -12.07 -8.60
C LYS A 65 10.26 -12.97 -7.70
N ASN A 66 10.41 -12.61 -6.42
CA ASN A 66 11.33 -13.26 -5.48
C ASN A 66 10.61 -14.11 -4.41
N GLY A 67 9.34 -14.47 -4.63
CA GLY A 67 8.56 -15.28 -3.69
C GLY A 67 7.36 -14.55 -3.10
N ARG A 68 6.83 -15.09 -2.00
CA ARG A 68 5.61 -14.61 -1.37
C ARG A 68 5.86 -13.32 -0.59
N LEU A 69 5.11 -12.27 -0.88
CA LEU A 69 5.26 -10.98 -0.19
C LEU A 69 4.32 -10.86 1.00
N ILE A 70 3.06 -11.24 0.80
CA ILE A 70 1.98 -11.04 1.76
C ILE A 70 1.10 -12.29 1.78
N TYR A 71 0.67 -12.71 2.96
CA TYR A 71 -0.49 -13.58 3.13
C TYR A 71 -1.58 -12.85 3.92
N PHE A 72 -2.84 -13.18 3.71
CA PHE A 72 -3.95 -12.58 4.44
C PHE A 72 -5.15 -13.52 4.56
N ASP A 73 -5.90 -13.38 5.65
CA ASP A 73 -7.11 -14.17 5.88
C ASP A 73 -8.27 -13.62 5.06
N LYS A 74 -8.35 -12.28 4.97
CA LYS A 74 -9.40 -11.58 4.22
C LYS A 74 -8.87 -10.25 3.70
N ALA A 75 -9.17 -9.90 2.46
CA ALA A 75 -8.99 -8.55 1.96
C ALA A 75 -10.32 -8.01 1.42
N VAL A 76 -10.63 -6.75 1.70
CA VAL A 76 -11.83 -6.07 1.26
C VAL A 76 -11.41 -4.83 0.51
N VAL A 77 -11.70 -4.78 -0.78
CA VAL A 77 -11.56 -3.59 -1.61
C VAL A 77 -12.94 -2.98 -1.78
N THR A 78 -13.13 -1.74 -1.38
CA THR A 78 -14.39 -1.02 -1.54
C THR A 78 -14.18 0.22 -2.39
N PHE A 79 -15.00 0.35 -3.43
CA PHE A 79 -15.06 1.49 -4.32
C PHE A 79 -16.21 2.40 -3.88
N SER A 80 -15.95 3.67 -3.62
CA SER A 80 -16.97 4.62 -3.18
C SER A 80 -16.81 5.95 -3.91
N LEU A 81 -17.85 6.78 -3.87
CA LEU A 81 -17.80 8.15 -4.40
C LEU A 81 -16.75 9.05 -3.71
N LYS A 82 -16.18 8.62 -2.57
CA LYS A 82 -15.12 9.36 -1.88
C LYS A 82 -13.70 8.83 -2.19
N GLY A 83 -13.60 7.62 -2.73
CA GLY A 83 -12.33 7.02 -3.14
C GLY A 83 -12.34 5.50 -3.08
N LEU A 84 -11.14 4.92 -3.17
CA LEU A 84 -10.89 3.49 -3.04
C LEU A 84 -10.37 3.19 -1.64
N SER A 85 -10.93 2.20 -0.98
CA SER A 85 -10.42 1.69 0.29
C SER A 85 -10.06 0.22 0.17
N LEU A 86 -8.95 -0.16 0.79
CA LEU A 86 -8.47 -1.53 0.88
C LEU A 86 -8.26 -1.84 2.37
N LYS A 87 -8.89 -2.90 2.87
CA LYS A 87 -8.66 -3.42 4.21
C LYS A 87 -8.19 -4.86 4.12
N ILE A 88 -6.98 -5.12 4.59
CA ILE A 88 -6.41 -6.47 4.67
C ILE A 88 -6.41 -6.89 6.13
N PHE A 89 -6.98 -8.05 6.42
CA PHE A 89 -7.08 -8.65 7.74
C PHE A 89 -6.18 -9.88 7.82
N CYS A 90 -5.50 -10.01 8.95
CA CYS A 90 -4.68 -11.17 9.21
C CYS A 90 -4.51 -11.40 10.72
N ARG A 91 -4.93 -12.57 11.21
CA ARG A 91 -4.83 -13.01 12.61
C ARG A 91 -5.28 -11.96 13.64
N GLY A 92 -6.44 -11.34 13.39
CA GLY A 92 -7.01 -10.29 14.25
C GLY A 92 -6.38 -8.91 14.10
N LYS A 93 -5.42 -8.73 13.20
CA LYS A 93 -4.74 -7.46 12.90
C LYS A 93 -5.12 -6.96 11.51
N SER A 94 -4.85 -5.69 11.22
CA SER A 94 -5.24 -5.11 9.92
C SER A 94 -4.26 -4.10 9.33
N LEU A 95 -4.30 -4.01 8.01
CA LEU A 95 -3.75 -2.94 7.18
C LEU A 95 -4.91 -2.28 6.46
N GLU A 96 -5.03 -0.97 6.60
CA GLU A 96 -6.06 -0.17 5.93
C GLU A 96 -5.38 0.85 5.04
N ALA A 97 -5.73 0.87 3.76
CA ALA A 97 -5.30 1.88 2.81
C ALA A 97 -6.53 2.59 2.25
N TYR A 98 -6.50 3.91 2.20
CA TYR A 98 -7.55 4.73 1.63
C TYR A 98 -6.93 5.70 0.63
N ALA A 99 -7.35 5.62 -0.63
CA ALA A 99 -6.94 6.53 -1.69
C ALA A 99 -8.14 7.41 -2.07
N GLY A 100 -8.09 8.68 -1.70
CA GLY A 100 -9.11 9.68 -2.05
C GLY A 100 -8.89 10.28 -3.44
N TYR A 101 -9.95 10.86 -4.03
CA TYR A 101 -9.91 11.48 -5.37
C TYR A 101 -8.91 12.63 -5.52
N PHE A 102 -8.60 13.35 -4.44
CA PHE A 102 -7.62 14.44 -4.43
C PHE A 102 -6.15 13.97 -4.36
N GLY A 103 -5.88 12.69 -4.61
CA GLY A 103 -4.54 12.11 -4.61
C GLY A 103 -3.92 11.89 -3.23
N LYS A 104 -4.70 12.10 -2.15
CA LYS A 104 -4.29 11.80 -0.78
C LYS A 104 -4.46 10.30 -0.51
N VAL A 105 -3.39 9.65 -0.06
CA VAL A 105 -3.40 8.24 0.34
C VAL A 105 -3.13 8.14 1.83
N GLU A 106 -4.03 7.52 2.58
CA GLU A 106 -3.85 7.23 4.00
C GLU A 106 -3.58 5.74 4.19
N LEU A 107 -2.55 5.41 4.95
CA LEU A 107 -2.18 4.05 5.33
C LEU A 107 -2.24 3.94 6.84
N LYS A 108 -2.92 2.91 7.36
CA LYS A 108 -2.99 2.61 8.80
C LYS A 108 -2.64 1.14 9.02
N PHE A 109 -1.70 0.90 9.92
CA PHE A 109 -1.22 -0.42 10.27
C PHE A 109 -1.54 -0.69 11.74
N ASN A 110 -2.46 -1.62 11.99
CA ASN A 110 -2.87 -2.02 13.33
C ASN A 110 -2.17 -3.32 13.72
N GLY A 111 -0.83 -3.28 13.81
CA GLY A 111 0.00 -4.42 14.19
C GLY A 111 0.23 -5.46 13.09
N PHE A 112 -0.05 -5.13 11.83
CA PHE A 112 0.00 -6.05 10.69
C PHE A 112 1.28 -6.89 10.66
N SER A 113 1.15 -8.22 10.60
CA SER A 113 2.26 -9.16 10.79
C SER A 113 2.35 -10.23 9.72
N CYS A 114 1.81 -9.95 8.53
CA CYS A 114 1.64 -10.95 7.46
C CYS A 114 2.42 -10.59 6.19
N LEU A 115 3.44 -9.77 6.38
CA LEU A 115 4.52 -9.51 5.44
C LEU A 115 5.64 -10.50 5.72
N GLU A 116 6.14 -11.19 4.70
CA GLU A 116 7.14 -12.26 4.88
C GLU A 116 8.43 -11.76 5.55
N ARG A 117 8.82 -10.50 5.31
CA ARG A 117 10.08 -9.90 5.77
C ARG A 117 9.94 -9.00 7.00
N VAL A 118 8.74 -8.89 7.57
CA VAL A 118 8.44 -7.98 8.69
C VAL A 118 7.60 -8.72 9.71
N LYS A 119 8.10 -8.84 10.95
CA LYS A 119 7.33 -9.48 12.02
C LYS A 119 6.09 -8.68 12.38
N LEU A 120 6.21 -7.34 12.45
CA LEU A 120 5.10 -6.49 12.83
C LEU A 120 5.26 -5.07 12.30
N LEU A 121 4.14 -4.49 11.85
CA LEU A 121 4.04 -3.14 11.31
C LEU A 121 2.93 -2.38 12.04
N LYS A 122 3.26 -1.20 12.58
CA LYS A 122 2.33 -0.32 13.29
C LYS A 122 2.46 1.11 12.80
N GLY A 123 1.38 1.87 12.90
CA GLY A 123 1.39 3.32 12.72
C GLY A 123 0.41 3.81 11.66
N LYS A 124 0.54 5.09 11.32
CA LYS A 124 -0.32 5.76 10.36
C LYS A 124 0.54 6.68 9.50
N LEU A 125 0.42 6.54 8.19
CA LEU A 125 1.04 7.41 7.21
C LEU A 125 -0.01 8.09 6.35
N THR A 126 0.26 9.33 5.98
CA THR A 126 -0.54 10.10 5.03
C THR A 126 0.39 10.60 3.94
N LEU A 127 0.10 10.22 2.71
CA LEU A 127 0.81 10.64 1.50
C LEU A 127 -0.03 11.69 0.78
N GLY A 128 0.56 12.85 0.53
CA GLY A 128 -0.03 13.98 -0.20
C GLY A 128 1.07 14.82 -0.84
N GLU A 129 1.20 16.08 -0.45
CA GLU A 129 2.36 16.94 -0.81
C GLU A 129 3.69 16.47 -0.19
N GLY A 130 3.60 15.70 0.89
CA GLY A 130 4.70 14.97 1.48
C GLY A 130 4.18 13.72 2.19
N ILE A 131 5.02 13.17 3.06
CA ILE A 131 4.70 12.03 3.92
C ILE A 131 4.52 12.57 5.34
N PHE A 132 3.42 12.20 5.99
CA PHE A 132 3.14 12.62 7.36
C PHE A 132 2.74 11.44 8.23
N GLY A 133 3.17 11.47 9.48
CA GLY A 133 2.81 10.48 10.49
C GLY A 133 3.94 9.52 10.84
N ARG A 134 3.62 8.49 11.60
CA ARG A 134 4.61 7.59 12.20
C ARG A 134 4.47 6.17 11.68
N LEU A 135 5.59 5.53 11.40
CA LEU A 135 5.70 4.13 11.05
C LEU A 135 6.64 3.43 12.04
N GLU A 136 6.22 2.30 12.58
CA GLU A 136 7.04 1.40 13.39
C GLU A 136 7.07 0.03 12.73
N ILE A 137 8.29 -0.48 12.52
CA ILE A 137 8.57 -1.78 11.93
C ILE A 137 9.38 -2.59 12.95
N GLU A 138 8.94 -3.80 13.25
CA GLU A 138 9.65 -4.72 14.14
C GLU A 138 10.06 -5.99 13.37
N GLY A 139 11.28 -6.46 13.63
CA GLY A 139 11.83 -7.67 13.02
C GLY A 139 11.91 -7.62 11.51
N LEU A 140 12.39 -6.50 10.96
CA LEU A 140 12.62 -6.35 9.52
C LEU A 140 13.88 -7.13 9.13
N ASN A 141 13.75 -8.09 8.21
CA ASN A 141 14.89 -8.80 7.65
C ASN A 141 15.18 -8.28 6.23
N PHE A 142 16.16 -7.39 6.10
CA PHE A 142 16.56 -6.84 4.81
C PHE A 142 17.95 -7.34 4.41
N ARG A 143 18.03 -8.12 3.32
CA ARG A 143 19.29 -8.66 2.77
C ARG A 143 20.19 -9.34 3.82
N LYS A 144 19.58 -10.16 4.70
CA LYS A 144 20.25 -10.87 5.82
C LYS A 144 20.73 -9.98 6.98
N VAL A 145 20.34 -8.71 7.01
CA VAL A 145 20.53 -7.83 8.18
C VAL A 145 19.22 -7.81 8.96
N PRO A 146 19.16 -8.48 10.14
CA PRO A 146 17.99 -8.44 11.00
C PRO A 146 17.97 -7.11 11.77
N LEU A 147 16.98 -6.27 11.52
CA LEU A 147 16.73 -5.06 12.30
C LEU A 147 15.65 -5.36 13.34
N ASP A 148 15.96 -5.08 14.60
CA ASP A 148 15.05 -5.37 15.72
C ASP A 148 13.84 -4.44 15.67
N LYS A 149 14.10 -3.12 15.59
CA LYS A 149 13.07 -2.09 15.50
C LYS A 149 13.51 -0.93 14.63
N LEU A 150 12.63 -0.43 13.78
CA LEU A 150 12.76 0.80 13.01
C LEU A 150 11.54 1.69 13.29
N SER A 151 11.77 2.90 13.78
CA SER A 151 10.74 3.94 13.95
C SER A 151 11.06 5.11 13.04
N LEU A 152 10.08 5.54 12.26
CA LEU A 152 10.16 6.67 11.35
C LEU A 152 9.02 7.64 11.65
N ASP A 153 9.36 8.90 11.92
CA ASP A 153 8.41 9.99 12.13
C ASP A 153 8.56 11.00 10.99
N PHE A 154 7.56 11.06 10.11
CA PHE A 154 7.59 11.86 8.89
C PHE A 154 6.87 13.20 9.07
N LYS A 155 7.50 14.27 8.59
CA LYS A 155 6.95 15.64 8.57
C LYS A 155 7.19 16.29 7.20
N GLY A 156 6.37 15.92 6.23
CA GLY A 156 6.45 16.43 4.86
C GLY A 156 7.55 15.71 4.08
N ARG A 157 8.65 16.38 3.76
CA ARG A 157 9.79 15.77 3.05
C ARG A 157 10.84 15.21 3.99
N THR A 158 10.81 15.58 5.27
CA THR A 158 11.81 15.13 6.25
C THR A 158 11.26 14.00 7.10
N PHE A 159 12.16 13.20 7.65
CA PHE A 159 11.83 12.21 8.67
C PHE A 159 12.88 12.19 9.77
N LEU A 160 12.45 11.83 10.98
CA LEU A 160 13.29 11.40 12.08
C LEU A 160 13.26 9.88 12.15
N GLY A 161 14.43 9.27 12.26
CA GLY A 161 14.57 7.82 12.31
C GLY A 161 15.21 7.36 13.62
N LYS A 162 14.74 6.23 14.13
CA LYS A 162 15.38 5.48 15.21
C LYS A 162 15.48 4.02 14.80
N ILE A 163 16.67 3.43 14.91
CA ILE A 163 16.92 2.01 14.64
C ILE A 163 17.48 1.38 15.90
N SER A 164 16.93 0.21 16.26
CA SER A 164 17.54 -0.72 17.19
C SER A 164 18.12 -1.88 16.41
N TYR A 165 19.42 -2.12 16.57
CA TYR A 165 20.17 -3.18 15.88
C TYR A 165 21.27 -3.73 16.77
N MET A 166 21.22 -5.02 17.10
CA MET A 166 22.25 -5.72 17.88
C MET A 166 22.59 -5.01 19.21
N GLY A 167 21.58 -4.45 19.88
CA GLY A 167 21.75 -3.70 21.13
C GLY A 167 22.21 -2.25 20.99
N PHE A 168 22.50 -1.78 19.77
CA PHE A 168 22.77 -0.37 19.48
C PHE A 168 21.48 0.37 19.13
N GLU A 169 21.36 1.59 19.66
CA GLU A 169 20.35 2.55 19.22
C GLU A 169 20.99 3.61 18.32
N LEU A 170 20.57 3.64 17.06
CA LEU A 170 20.94 4.70 16.12
C LEU A 170 19.79 5.68 15.98
N GLN A 171 20.09 6.97 15.98
CA GLN A 171 19.11 8.03 15.78
C GLN A 171 19.63 9.03 14.75
N GLY A 172 18.72 9.69 14.06
CA GLY A 172 19.07 10.72 13.08
C GLY A 172 17.88 11.09 12.22
N SER A 173 18.16 11.59 11.04
CA SER A 173 17.16 12.18 10.17
C SER A 173 17.51 12.02 8.70
N GLY A 174 16.53 12.29 7.86
CA GLY A 174 16.72 12.28 6.42
C GLY A 174 15.61 12.98 5.68
N ILE A 175 15.72 12.93 4.36
CA ILE A 175 14.80 13.52 3.40
C ILE A 175 14.30 12.42 2.47
N VAL A 176 13.02 12.47 2.15
CA VAL A 176 12.37 11.66 1.11
C VAL A 176 11.79 12.60 0.06
N GLU A 177 12.24 12.41 -1.18
CA GLU A 177 11.68 13.06 -2.37
C GLU A 177 10.74 12.06 -3.06
N MET A 178 9.44 12.22 -2.84
CA MET A 178 8.43 11.28 -3.31
C MET A 178 8.15 11.46 -4.80
N ASN A 179 8.26 10.38 -5.58
CA ASN A 179 7.80 10.33 -6.95
C ASN A 179 6.37 9.78 -6.99
N ARG A 180 5.39 10.64 -7.31
CA ARG A 180 3.97 10.27 -7.32
C ARG A 180 3.56 9.33 -8.46
N LYS A 181 4.33 9.27 -9.55
CA LYS A 181 4.04 8.39 -10.70
C LYS A 181 4.49 6.96 -10.43
N ASP A 182 5.66 6.81 -9.83
CA ASP A 182 6.18 5.52 -9.37
C ASP A 182 6.86 5.69 -8.01
N LEU A 183 6.19 5.21 -6.96
CA LEU A 183 6.70 5.29 -5.60
C LEU A 183 8.07 4.62 -5.46
N MET A 184 8.35 3.57 -6.25
CA MET A 184 9.63 2.86 -6.17
C MET A 184 10.82 3.70 -6.64
N ASP A 185 10.57 4.76 -7.40
CA ASP A 185 11.59 5.69 -7.87
C ASP A 185 11.69 6.94 -6.97
N SER A 186 10.99 6.96 -5.84
CA SER A 186 11.17 7.97 -4.80
C SER A 186 12.58 7.90 -4.23
N LYS A 187 13.21 9.05 -4.01
CA LYS A 187 14.57 9.15 -3.46
C LYS A 187 14.54 9.29 -1.96
N VAL A 188 15.53 8.68 -1.33
CA VAL A 188 15.79 8.75 0.11
C VAL A 188 17.24 9.16 0.29
N ASP A 189 17.49 10.10 1.19
CA ASP A 189 18.82 10.42 1.72
C ASP A 189 18.68 10.61 3.22
N GLY A 190 19.23 9.71 4.01
CA GLY A 190 19.13 9.75 5.45
C GLY A 190 20.34 9.17 6.13
N GLU A 191 20.59 9.68 7.33
CA GLU A 191 21.75 9.31 8.12
C GLU A 191 21.32 9.09 9.57
N LEU A 192 21.71 7.94 10.11
CA LEU A 192 21.42 7.51 11.47
C LEU A 192 22.75 7.17 12.12
N SER A 193 22.98 7.67 13.32
CA SER A 193 24.25 7.46 14.02
C SER A 193 24.05 7.13 15.48
N SER A 194 25.05 6.47 16.03
CA SER A 194 25.27 6.24 17.44
C SER A 194 26.73 6.64 17.75
N LYS A 195 27.17 6.47 18.99
CA LYS A 195 28.58 6.72 19.35
C LYS A 195 29.57 5.79 18.63
N ALA A 196 29.13 4.62 18.17
CA ALA A 196 30.01 3.58 17.62
C ALA A 196 29.76 3.26 16.13
N ILE A 197 28.54 3.50 15.64
CA ILE A 197 28.11 3.09 14.30
C ILE A 197 27.37 4.23 13.63
N LYS A 198 27.64 4.43 12.35
CA LYS A 198 26.96 5.37 11.46
C LYS A 198 26.40 4.64 10.24
N VAL A 199 25.10 4.76 10.02
CA VAL A 199 24.38 4.17 8.89
C VAL A 199 23.86 5.28 7.99
N LYS A 200 24.25 5.25 6.71
CA LYS A 200 23.71 6.14 5.67
C LYS A 200 22.90 5.35 4.66
N ALA A 201 21.67 5.80 4.39
CA ALA A 201 20.79 5.25 3.37
C ALA A 201 20.57 6.28 2.28
N GLN A 202 20.99 5.98 1.05
CA GLN A 202 20.91 6.92 -0.08
C GLN A 202 20.51 6.21 -1.38
N GLY A 203 19.70 6.87 -2.21
CA GLY A 203 19.30 6.40 -3.54
C GLY A 203 17.79 6.37 -3.72
N THR A 204 17.29 5.56 -4.65
CA THR A 204 15.83 5.34 -4.81
C THR A 204 15.35 4.15 -3.99
N LEU A 205 14.06 4.05 -3.68
CA LEU A 205 13.51 2.87 -2.99
C LEU A 205 13.80 1.57 -3.74
N ARG A 206 13.86 1.60 -5.08
CA ARG A 206 14.22 0.46 -5.93
C ARG A 206 15.70 0.08 -5.81
N LYS A 207 16.60 1.05 -5.69
CA LYS A 207 18.06 0.87 -5.65
C LYS A 207 18.67 1.59 -4.44
N LEU A 208 18.17 1.26 -3.26
CA LEU A 208 18.64 1.86 -2.02
C LEU A 208 20.04 1.32 -1.69
N ARG A 209 21.00 2.23 -1.50
CA ARG A 209 22.35 1.91 -1.02
C ARG A 209 22.40 2.19 0.47
N ILE A 210 22.86 1.21 1.24
CA ILE A 210 23.04 1.32 2.69
C ILE A 210 24.53 1.16 2.94
N THR A 211 25.13 2.15 3.58
CA THR A 211 26.55 2.15 3.97
C THR A 211 26.62 2.22 5.48
N VAL A 212 27.42 1.33 6.07
CA VAL A 212 27.71 1.32 7.52
C VAL A 212 29.17 1.72 7.71
N ARG A 213 29.44 2.67 8.59
CA ARG A 213 30.77 3.16 8.98
C ARG A 213 30.92 3.21 10.49
#